data_AF-A0A937DZF7-F1
#
_entry.id   AF-A0A937DZF7-F1
#
_cell.length_a   1.000
_cell.length_b   1.000
_cell.length_c   1.000
_cell.angle_alpha   90.00
_cell.angle_beta   90.00
_cell.angle_gamma   90.00
#
_symmetry.space_group_name_H-M   'P 1'
#
loop_
_entity.id
_entity.type
_entity.pdbx_description
1 polymer ?
#
loop_
_entity_poly.entity_id
_entity_poly.type
_entity_poly.pdbx_seq_one_letter_code
_entity_poly.pdbx_strand_id
1 'polypeptide(L)'
;MRKALLLCLLVLTAGTAFAQDGDTRHQKYGWMRYRLRYYFMHMGEDEGESLPAGIIKEFDRCYRDKAPTRLVDWGDGTIFHGWYLGVLGTEAGLLRMQGEATDSTAKELYLALQAFDRLDFNAEVIWSCYNGATEKGQVAEVHWDPISRSWLGKAPGVVNGFFLRNDAPPDLIQHFPFAHALGSALSGVYDSTDRRYFGEYKVCPPFAYKANTYYPMNEPSHDQIFPLLMGLTLTYRCASGIYWNGEDLGERARQTALRILDLYDESWKIRNPVRTRYGSGCNSDGCLPFNGGGNSLAYSYPLAILADHLRNGRSFCGDPFLQPFKDMRNPYMTAGSFASGRLWKNLPPLFYRHHVNHHMEVSIGSVSNGYKAIRPWRGPEILWERTHAHGTGWEFYYLLNKFLYPNKTDYWDTDSIEAELDLCPANGPHWFVRDKKHIVTPPWNVSLRYVHAFKNGDHRSRDDSLNTWFKGYFSGLDYMLLYNIYRLVYPEQHKTPYVLEPWLQPAFPWIQADGFRVKRIILNRLEIEMEKPDRSVYFLLEDIYGNVLSRRDTGMSSYIDTKSLTPGWYILRSYTDEKTYTQQSPPLWLIKADDISYEYAPR
;
A
#
# COMPACT_ATOMS: atom_id res chain seq x y z
N MET A 1 25.90 -50.02 15.49
CA MET A 1 24.70 -49.41 16.11
C MET A 1 24.75 -47.89 16.23
N ARG A 2 25.71 -47.25 16.93
CA ARG A 2 25.71 -45.78 17.12
C ARG A 2 25.63 -44.95 15.83
N LYS A 3 26.36 -45.34 14.76
CA LYS A 3 26.32 -44.66 13.46
C LYS A 3 24.96 -44.79 12.75
N ALA A 4 24.30 -45.94 12.87
CA ALA A 4 22.96 -46.17 12.30
C ALA A 4 21.88 -45.40 13.05
N LEU A 5 22.00 -45.27 14.38
CA LEU A 5 21.08 -44.47 15.19
C LEU A 5 21.19 -42.97 14.87
N LEU A 6 22.42 -42.47 14.68
CA LEU A 6 22.66 -41.08 14.29
C LEU A 6 22.13 -40.78 12.88
N LEU A 7 22.30 -41.73 11.95
CA LEU A 7 21.74 -41.61 10.60
C LEU A 7 20.20 -41.62 10.62
N CYS A 8 19.57 -42.49 11.43
CA CYS A 8 18.11 -42.48 11.60
C CYS A 8 17.61 -41.17 12.24
N LEU A 9 18.33 -40.61 13.22
CA LEU A 9 17.97 -39.32 13.82
C LEU A 9 18.11 -38.16 12.83
N LEU A 10 19.12 -38.18 11.96
CA LEU A 10 19.28 -37.20 10.87
C LEU A 10 18.18 -37.33 9.80
N VAL A 11 17.80 -38.55 9.44
CA VAL A 11 16.71 -38.80 8.48
C VAL A 11 15.34 -38.40 9.06
N LEU A 12 15.11 -38.65 10.36
CA LEU A 12 13.86 -38.28 11.03
C LEU A 12 13.74 -36.77 11.30
N THR A 13 14.85 -36.05 11.43
CA THR A 13 14.85 -34.59 11.60
C THR A 13 14.85 -33.83 10.28
N ALA A 14 15.33 -34.44 9.19
CA ALA A 14 15.25 -33.86 7.84
C ALA A 14 13.82 -33.89 7.25
N GLY A 15 12.94 -34.78 7.72
CA GLY A 15 11.61 -35.00 7.15
C GLY A 15 10.52 -33.99 7.53
N THR A 16 10.80 -33.01 8.41
CA THR A 16 9.77 -32.06 8.90
C THR A 16 10.00 -30.61 8.51
N ALA A 17 11.02 -30.32 7.69
CA ALA A 17 11.17 -29.00 7.10
C ALA A 17 10.26 -28.91 5.87
N PHE A 18 8.98 -28.60 6.08
CA PHE A 18 8.12 -28.15 5.00
C PHE A 18 8.64 -26.78 4.56
N ALA A 19 9.45 -26.76 3.50
CA ALA A 19 9.65 -25.53 2.75
C ALA A 19 8.27 -25.02 2.36
N GLN A 20 7.96 -23.76 2.67
CA GLN A 20 6.75 -23.14 2.16
C GLN A 20 6.86 -23.19 0.62
N ASP A 21 5.96 -23.91 -0.03
CA ASP A 21 5.96 -23.96 -1.49
C ASP A 21 5.64 -22.56 -2.05
N GLY A 22 6.06 -22.31 -3.30
CA GLY A 22 5.74 -21.05 -3.97
C GLY A 22 4.24 -20.77 -4.05
N ASP A 23 3.40 -21.79 -3.88
CA ASP A 23 1.94 -21.67 -3.90
C ASP A 23 1.43 -20.92 -2.66
N THR A 24 2.03 -21.13 -1.48
CA THR A 24 1.67 -20.35 -0.27
C THR A 24 1.87 -18.84 -0.45
N ARG A 25 2.95 -18.40 -1.09
CA ARG A 25 3.22 -16.96 -1.34
C ARG A 25 2.23 -16.37 -2.33
N HIS A 26 1.86 -17.13 -3.37
CA HIS A 26 0.83 -16.71 -4.31
C HIS A 26 -0.55 -16.61 -3.65
N GLN A 27 -0.90 -17.56 -2.77
CA GLN A 27 -2.14 -17.49 -1.98
C GLN A 27 -2.18 -16.26 -1.07
N LYS A 28 -1.06 -15.95 -0.38
CA LYS A 28 -0.92 -14.71 0.41
C LYS A 28 -1.16 -13.49 -0.47
N TYR A 29 -0.56 -13.43 -1.66
CA TYR A 29 -0.78 -12.34 -2.61
C TYR A 29 -2.25 -12.16 -2.98
N GLY A 30 -2.92 -13.25 -3.39
CA GLY A 30 -4.35 -13.21 -3.74
C GLY A 30 -5.22 -12.72 -2.57
N TRP A 31 -4.94 -13.19 -1.36
CA TRP A 31 -5.61 -12.73 -0.15
C TRP A 31 -5.40 -11.24 0.12
N MET A 32 -4.20 -10.70 -0.08
CA MET A 32 -3.94 -9.26 0.06
C MET A 32 -4.69 -8.44 -0.97
N ARG A 33 -4.75 -8.88 -2.24
CA ARG A 33 -5.52 -8.19 -3.29
C ARG A 33 -7.01 -8.15 -2.96
N TYR A 34 -7.55 -9.26 -2.48
CA TYR A 34 -8.92 -9.32 -1.97
C TYR A 34 -9.12 -8.33 -0.81
N ARG A 35 -8.24 -8.37 0.21
CA ARG A 35 -8.34 -7.46 1.36
C ARG A 35 -8.29 -6.00 0.94
N LEU A 36 -7.40 -5.66 0.02
CA LEU A 36 -7.26 -4.30 -0.50
C LEU A 36 -8.57 -3.81 -1.10
N ARG A 37 -9.13 -4.55 -2.07
CA ARG A 37 -10.35 -4.18 -2.81
C ARG A 37 -11.62 -4.18 -1.95
N TYR A 38 -11.63 -4.91 -0.83
CA TYR A 38 -12.84 -5.04 -0.01
C TYR A 38 -12.79 -4.22 1.30
N TYR A 39 -11.62 -4.09 1.92
CA TYR A 39 -11.50 -3.40 3.22
C TYR A 39 -10.75 -2.08 3.16
N PHE A 40 -9.84 -1.89 2.21
CA PHE A 40 -8.98 -0.71 2.21
C PHE A 40 -9.34 0.26 1.09
N MET A 41 -10.20 -0.10 0.16
CA MET A 41 -10.51 0.73 -0.98
C MET A 41 -11.86 0.34 -1.58
N HIS A 42 -12.56 1.31 -2.14
CA HIS A 42 -13.66 1.07 -3.06
C HIS A 42 -13.21 1.48 -4.47
N MET A 43 -13.43 0.63 -5.48
CA MET A 43 -13.04 0.95 -6.87
C MET A 43 -14.12 1.77 -7.55
N GLY A 44 -13.74 2.89 -8.15
CA GLY A 44 -14.62 3.76 -8.92
C GLY A 44 -13.99 5.12 -9.22
N GLU A 45 -14.78 6.03 -9.76
CA GLU A 45 -14.33 7.32 -10.31
C GLU A 45 -14.60 8.49 -9.35
N ASP A 46 -15.47 8.31 -8.35
CA ASP A 46 -15.87 9.36 -7.41
C ASP A 46 -14.76 9.68 -6.40
N GLU A 47 -14.92 10.77 -5.66
CA GLU A 47 -13.99 11.22 -4.61
C GLU A 47 -13.74 10.12 -3.57
N GLY A 48 -12.46 9.91 -3.24
CA GLY A 48 -12.01 8.82 -2.36
C GLY A 48 -11.97 7.44 -3.00
N GLU A 49 -12.67 7.21 -4.11
CA GLU A 49 -12.63 5.93 -4.80
C GLU A 49 -11.31 5.75 -5.56
N SER A 50 -10.89 4.49 -5.67
CA SER A 50 -9.61 4.07 -6.25
C SER A 50 -8.38 4.68 -5.56
N LEU A 51 -8.55 5.17 -4.33
CA LEU A 51 -7.49 5.56 -3.40
C LEU A 51 -7.45 4.56 -2.25
N PRO A 52 -6.33 3.84 -2.05
CA PRO A 52 -6.24 2.89 -0.95
C PRO A 52 -6.01 3.60 0.39
N ALA A 53 -6.81 3.22 1.39
CA ALA A 53 -6.53 3.50 2.78
C ALA A 53 -5.28 2.74 3.24
N GLY A 54 -4.52 3.36 4.14
CA GLY A 54 -3.28 2.77 4.64
C GLY A 54 -3.49 1.78 5.78
N ILE A 55 -4.52 2.03 6.59
CA ILE A 55 -4.73 1.33 7.85
C ILE A 55 -6.22 1.30 8.21
N ILE A 56 -6.66 0.17 8.76
CA ILE A 56 -7.93 0.07 9.47
C ILE A 56 -7.59 -0.01 10.95
N LYS A 57 -7.72 1.12 11.66
CA LYS A 57 -7.43 1.22 13.08
C LYS A 57 -8.53 0.55 13.88
N GLU A 58 -8.12 -0.15 14.92
CA GLU A 58 -9.05 -0.79 15.86
C GLU A 58 -8.83 -0.21 17.26
N PHE A 59 -9.88 0.41 17.80
CA PHE A 59 -9.84 1.02 19.12
C PHE A 59 -10.48 0.09 20.15
N ASP A 60 -9.67 -0.40 21.08
CA ASP A 60 -10.13 -1.15 22.23
C ASP A 60 -10.95 -0.22 23.15
N ARG A 61 -12.27 -0.44 23.17
CA ARG A 61 -13.19 0.00 24.23
C ARG A 61 -13.40 1.51 24.34
N CYS A 62 -14.03 2.10 23.32
CA CYS A 62 -14.72 3.37 23.56
C CYS A 62 -15.98 3.28 24.43
N TYR A 63 -16.51 2.08 24.57
CA TYR A 63 -17.56 1.74 25.52
C TYR A 63 -17.16 0.41 26.15
N ARG A 64 -17.23 0.31 27.49
CA ARG A 64 -16.85 -0.91 28.23
C ARG A 64 -17.60 -2.17 27.75
N ASP A 65 -18.72 -1.98 27.05
CA ASP A 65 -19.65 -3.05 26.67
C ASP A 65 -19.94 -3.14 25.16
N LYS A 66 -19.19 -2.45 24.28
CA LYS A 66 -19.41 -2.50 22.81
C LYS A 66 -18.23 -3.11 22.06
N ALA A 67 -18.55 -3.66 20.88
CA ALA A 67 -17.59 -4.11 19.88
C ALA A 67 -16.53 -3.02 19.58
N PRO A 68 -15.30 -3.41 19.19
CA PRO A 68 -14.26 -2.44 18.90
C PRO A 68 -14.67 -1.49 17.77
N THR A 69 -14.41 -0.19 17.96
CA THR A 69 -14.64 0.83 16.94
C THR A 69 -13.56 0.70 15.87
N ARG A 70 -13.95 0.69 14.60
CA ARG A 70 -13.05 0.59 13.45
C ARG A 70 -13.03 1.88 12.65
N LEU A 71 -11.83 2.34 12.31
CA LEU A 71 -11.58 3.55 11.55
C LEU A 71 -10.75 3.22 10.32
N VAL A 72 -11.26 3.46 9.12
CA VAL A 72 -10.50 3.32 7.87
C VAL A 72 -9.78 4.64 7.61
N ASP A 73 -8.46 4.65 7.53
CA ASP A 73 -7.67 5.88 7.51
C ASP A 73 -6.77 5.98 6.26
N TRP A 74 -6.96 7.06 5.51
CA TRP A 74 -6.16 7.42 4.35
C TRP A 74 -4.91 8.20 4.74
N GLY A 75 -4.93 9.00 5.82
CA GLY A 75 -3.80 9.84 6.23
C GLY A 75 -3.09 10.51 5.05
N ASP A 76 -1.80 10.21 4.89
CA ASP A 76 -0.98 10.54 3.72
C ASP A 76 -1.27 9.60 2.53
N GLY A 77 -2.53 9.62 2.06
CA GLY A 77 -3.09 8.63 1.14
C GLY A 77 -2.29 8.41 -0.15
N THR A 78 -1.66 9.47 -0.67
CA THR A 78 -0.82 9.38 -1.87
C THR A 78 0.46 8.57 -1.70
N ILE A 79 0.96 8.36 -0.48
CA ILE A 79 2.02 7.36 -0.22
C ILE A 79 1.50 5.99 -0.67
N PHE A 80 0.37 5.55 -0.11
CA PHE A 80 -0.25 4.27 -0.43
C PHE A 80 -0.70 4.18 -1.89
N HIS A 81 -1.18 5.29 -2.46
CA HIS A 81 -1.53 5.35 -3.87
C HIS A 81 -0.32 5.10 -4.78
N GLY A 82 0.86 5.65 -4.46
CA GLY A 82 2.09 5.36 -5.19
C GLY A 82 2.47 3.88 -5.15
N TRP A 83 2.39 3.24 -3.98
CA TRP A 83 2.60 1.79 -3.87
C TRP A 83 1.58 0.99 -4.68
N TYR A 84 0.31 1.40 -4.66
CA TYR A 84 -0.77 0.75 -5.38
C TYR A 84 -0.63 0.84 -6.90
N LEU A 85 -0.25 2.00 -7.43
CA LEU A 85 0.14 2.14 -8.84
C LEU A 85 1.28 1.18 -9.19
N GLY A 86 2.29 1.07 -8.31
CA GLY A 86 3.36 0.09 -8.46
C GLY A 86 2.86 -1.36 -8.52
N VAL A 87 1.94 -1.74 -7.62
CA VAL A 87 1.33 -3.08 -7.59
C VAL A 87 0.61 -3.36 -8.90
N LEU A 88 -0.27 -2.48 -9.34
CA LEU A 88 -1.06 -2.67 -10.57
C LEU A 88 -0.18 -2.68 -11.83
N GLY A 89 0.79 -1.78 -11.91
CA GLY A 89 1.74 -1.76 -13.03
C GLY A 89 2.50 -3.08 -13.12
N THR A 90 3.10 -3.54 -12.02
CA THR A 90 3.86 -4.78 -11.99
C THR A 90 2.99 -6.03 -12.16
N GLU A 91 1.76 -6.03 -11.65
CA GLU A 91 0.74 -7.07 -11.89
C GLU A 91 0.43 -7.19 -13.40
N ALA A 92 0.20 -6.06 -14.08
CA ALA A 92 -0.01 -6.03 -15.52
C ALA A 92 1.23 -6.55 -16.30
N GLY A 93 2.43 -6.23 -15.83
CA GLY A 93 3.68 -6.75 -16.36
C GLY A 93 3.80 -8.27 -16.25
N LEU A 94 3.42 -8.84 -15.10
CA LEU A 94 3.42 -10.28 -14.85
C LEU A 94 2.42 -11.02 -15.74
N LEU A 95 1.18 -10.54 -15.82
CA LEU A 95 0.15 -11.11 -16.68
C LEU A 95 0.61 -11.13 -18.14
N ARG A 96 1.14 -10.00 -18.64
CA ARG A 96 1.67 -9.90 -20.00
C ARG A 96 2.83 -10.85 -20.26
N MET A 97 3.75 -11.00 -19.30
CA MET A 97 4.89 -11.92 -19.42
C MET A 97 4.43 -13.38 -19.56
N GLN A 98 3.27 -13.72 -19.03
CA GLN A 98 2.68 -15.06 -19.09
C GLN A 98 1.68 -15.25 -20.23
N GLY A 99 1.36 -14.19 -20.99
CA GLY A 99 0.33 -14.22 -22.02
C GLY A 99 -1.09 -14.26 -21.48
N GLU A 100 -1.30 -13.87 -20.22
CA GLU A 100 -2.61 -13.80 -19.57
C GLU A 100 -3.33 -12.48 -19.89
N ALA A 101 -4.65 -12.47 -19.75
CA ALA A 101 -5.48 -11.29 -19.99
C ALA A 101 -5.19 -10.18 -18.96
N THR A 102 -5.09 -8.94 -19.42
CA THR A 102 -4.79 -7.77 -18.58
C THR A 102 -5.99 -6.88 -18.30
N ASP A 103 -7.16 -7.15 -18.88
CA ASP A 103 -8.33 -6.25 -18.87
C ASP A 103 -8.76 -5.79 -17.48
N SER A 104 -8.87 -6.72 -16.51
CA SER A 104 -9.28 -6.35 -15.15
C SER A 104 -8.25 -5.44 -14.47
N THR A 105 -6.96 -5.76 -14.61
CA THR A 105 -5.87 -4.94 -14.03
C THR A 105 -5.74 -3.61 -14.77
N ALA A 106 -5.94 -3.59 -16.09
CA ALA A 106 -5.92 -2.38 -16.91
C ALA A 106 -7.04 -1.42 -16.52
N LYS A 107 -8.27 -1.93 -16.29
CA LYS A 107 -9.39 -1.15 -15.78
C LYS A 107 -9.08 -0.55 -14.41
N GLU A 108 -8.58 -1.35 -13.48
CA GLU A 108 -8.26 -0.90 -12.12
C GLU A 108 -7.11 0.13 -12.14
N LEU A 109 -6.09 -0.08 -12.99
CA LEU A 109 -4.99 0.86 -13.17
C LEU A 109 -5.45 2.18 -13.79
N TYR A 110 -6.35 2.13 -14.78
CA TYR A 110 -6.97 3.32 -15.34
C TYR A 110 -7.69 4.14 -14.25
N LEU A 111 -8.50 3.49 -13.42
CA LEU A 111 -9.21 4.14 -12.32
C LEU A 111 -8.24 4.71 -11.26
N ALA A 112 -7.14 4.02 -10.97
CA ALA A 112 -6.11 4.53 -10.07
C ALA A 112 -5.44 5.80 -10.65
N LEU A 113 -5.04 5.80 -11.92
CA LEU A 113 -4.47 6.99 -12.58
C LEU A 113 -5.48 8.13 -12.66
N GLN A 114 -6.76 7.82 -12.89
CA GLN A 114 -7.86 8.78 -12.85
C GLN A 114 -8.02 9.41 -11.45
N ALA A 115 -7.90 8.61 -10.39
CA ALA A 115 -7.93 9.12 -9.03
C ALA A 115 -6.79 10.11 -8.75
N PHE A 116 -5.57 9.87 -9.27
CA PHE A 116 -4.50 10.86 -9.17
C PHE A 116 -4.84 12.16 -9.93
N ASP A 117 -5.32 12.05 -11.18
CA ASP A 117 -5.67 13.23 -11.98
C ASP A 117 -6.81 14.04 -11.32
N ARG A 118 -7.71 13.36 -10.60
CA ARG A 118 -8.74 13.99 -9.76
C ARG A 118 -8.14 14.74 -8.57
N LEU A 119 -7.15 14.17 -7.87
CA LEU A 119 -6.44 14.85 -6.78
C LEU A 119 -5.67 16.10 -7.26
N ASP A 120 -5.09 16.02 -8.46
CA ASP A 120 -4.40 17.12 -9.15
C ASP A 120 -5.40 18.22 -9.57
N PHE A 121 -6.49 17.84 -10.23
CA PHE A 121 -7.55 18.78 -10.60
C PHE A 121 -8.18 19.49 -9.38
N ASN A 122 -8.49 18.73 -8.32
CA ASN A 122 -9.12 19.28 -7.13
C ASN A 122 -8.17 20.19 -6.33
N ALA A 123 -6.85 20.01 -6.46
CA ALA A 123 -5.88 20.95 -5.89
C ALA A 123 -6.07 22.36 -6.45
N GLU A 124 -6.18 22.49 -7.78
CA GLU A 124 -6.42 23.77 -8.44
C GLU A 124 -7.72 24.42 -7.96
N VAL A 125 -8.81 23.65 -7.89
CA VAL A 125 -10.11 24.10 -7.41
C VAL A 125 -10.02 24.64 -5.98
N ILE A 126 -9.45 23.85 -5.08
CA ILE A 126 -9.34 24.21 -3.66
C ILE A 126 -8.48 25.46 -3.52
N TRP A 127 -7.23 25.45 -3.99
CA TRP A 127 -6.30 26.54 -3.72
C TRP A 127 -6.54 27.81 -4.56
N SER A 128 -7.29 27.74 -5.66
CA SER A 128 -7.61 28.95 -6.46
C SER A 128 -8.63 29.82 -5.74
N CYS A 129 -9.56 29.19 -5.02
CA CYS A 129 -10.52 29.87 -4.14
C CYS A 129 -9.84 30.54 -2.93
N TYR A 130 -8.67 30.06 -2.50
CA TYR A 130 -7.88 30.68 -1.42
C TYR A 130 -7.22 32.01 -1.80
N ASN A 131 -7.13 32.37 -3.09
CA ASN A 131 -6.51 33.62 -3.52
C ASN A 131 -7.44 34.85 -3.43
N GLY A 132 -8.72 34.66 -3.08
CA GLY A 132 -9.63 35.76 -2.82
C GLY A 132 -9.28 36.41 -1.48
N ALA A 133 -8.72 37.62 -1.51
CA ALA A 133 -8.45 38.42 -0.32
C ALA A 133 -9.76 38.67 0.47
N THR A 134 -10.06 37.84 1.46
CA THR A 134 -11.02 38.23 2.48
C THR A 134 -10.30 39.15 3.45
N GLU A 135 -10.70 40.42 3.49
CA GLU A 135 -10.14 41.49 4.35
C GLU A 135 -10.12 41.16 5.86
N LYS A 136 -10.62 39.99 6.28
CA LYS A 136 -10.69 39.54 7.67
C LYS A 136 -10.19 38.12 7.92
N GLY A 137 -9.42 37.52 7.02
CA GLY A 137 -8.86 36.18 7.23
C GLY A 137 -9.92 35.07 7.39
N GLN A 138 -11.17 35.34 7.01
CA GLN A 138 -12.23 34.34 6.93
C GLN A 138 -12.27 33.84 5.51
N VAL A 139 -11.43 32.86 5.24
CA VAL A 139 -11.49 32.04 4.02
C VAL A 139 -12.95 31.63 3.81
N ALA A 140 -13.52 31.96 2.64
CA ALA A 140 -14.75 31.31 2.22
C ALA A 140 -14.42 29.84 2.06
N GLU A 141 -14.86 29.03 3.02
CA GLU A 141 -14.61 27.60 3.08
C GLU A 141 -15.04 26.97 1.75
N VAL A 142 -14.11 26.32 1.05
CA VAL A 142 -14.49 25.43 -0.06
C VAL A 142 -15.22 24.27 0.58
N HIS A 143 -16.54 24.27 0.46
CA HIS A 143 -17.38 23.26 1.08
C HIS A 143 -17.53 22.06 0.13
N TRP A 144 -17.39 20.86 0.67
CA TRP A 144 -17.91 19.66 0.02
C TRP A 144 -19.44 19.72 0.04
N ASP A 145 -20.07 19.62 -1.13
CA ASP A 145 -21.51 19.47 -1.24
C ASP A 145 -21.86 17.97 -1.35
N PRO A 146 -22.44 17.36 -0.29
CA PRO A 146 -22.78 15.95 -0.28
C PRO A 146 -23.95 15.61 -1.24
N ILE A 147 -24.73 16.60 -1.70
CA ILE A 147 -25.84 16.35 -2.63
C ILE A 147 -25.31 16.22 -4.05
N SER A 148 -24.46 17.16 -4.48
CA SER A 148 -23.85 17.10 -5.81
C SER A 148 -22.59 16.23 -5.87
N ARG A 149 -22.09 15.78 -4.71
CA ARG A 149 -20.79 15.10 -4.55
C ARG A 149 -19.69 15.85 -5.29
N SER A 150 -19.56 17.14 -4.97
CA SER A 150 -18.54 17.99 -5.59
C SER A 150 -18.04 19.08 -4.64
N TRP A 151 -16.82 19.55 -4.86
CA TRP A 151 -16.25 20.70 -4.14
C TRP A 151 -16.83 22.01 -4.70
N LEU A 152 -17.39 22.85 -3.81
CA LEU A 152 -17.99 24.13 -4.18
C LEU A 152 -16.92 25.20 -4.45
N GLY A 153 -16.81 25.64 -5.71
CA GLY A 153 -15.87 26.70 -6.12
C GLY A 153 -15.22 26.41 -7.47
N LYS A 154 -16.01 26.35 -8.55
CA LYS A 154 -15.51 25.93 -9.87
C LYS A 154 -14.58 26.99 -10.49
N ALA A 155 -13.27 26.80 -10.33
CA ALA A 155 -12.29 27.23 -11.32
C ALA A 155 -12.13 26.13 -12.38
N PRO A 156 -11.86 26.46 -13.66
CA PRO A 156 -11.42 25.45 -14.62
C PRO A 156 -10.08 24.88 -14.14
N GLY A 157 -10.12 23.70 -13.51
CA GLY A 157 -8.93 23.02 -13.02
C GLY A 157 -8.05 22.56 -14.18
N VAL A 158 -6.74 22.58 -13.96
CA VAL A 158 -5.72 22.08 -14.89
C VAL A 158 -4.91 21.02 -14.16
N VAL A 159 -4.74 19.87 -14.78
CA VAL A 159 -3.88 18.81 -14.25
C VAL A 159 -2.42 19.22 -14.52
N ASN A 160 -1.69 19.63 -13.49
CA ASN A 160 -0.35 20.21 -13.60
C ASN A 160 0.72 19.54 -12.73
N GLY A 161 0.32 18.52 -11.98
CA GLY A 161 1.16 17.73 -11.09
C GLY A 161 1.07 18.11 -9.63
N PHE A 162 0.40 19.22 -9.27
CA PHE A 162 0.16 19.64 -7.87
C PHE A 162 -1.13 19.02 -7.37
N PHE A 163 -1.04 18.19 -6.33
CA PHE A 163 -2.15 17.31 -5.93
C PHE A 163 -2.48 17.38 -4.45
N LEU A 164 -3.71 16.98 -4.12
CA LEU A 164 -4.17 16.71 -2.76
C LEU A 164 -3.62 15.39 -2.20
N ARG A 165 -3.35 15.29 -0.89
CA ARG A 165 -2.89 14.01 -0.28
C ARG A 165 -3.91 12.88 -0.40
N ASN A 166 -5.19 13.23 -0.40
CA ASN A 166 -6.34 12.38 -0.69
C ASN A 166 -7.57 13.29 -0.86
N ASP A 167 -8.66 12.73 -1.37
CA ASP A 167 -9.96 13.39 -1.48
C ASP A 167 -11.12 12.59 -0.89
N ALA A 168 -10.85 11.64 0.02
CA ALA A 168 -11.87 10.77 0.59
C ALA A 168 -12.94 11.56 1.37
N PRO A 169 -14.21 11.59 0.90
CA PRO A 169 -15.25 12.34 1.56
C PRO A 169 -15.88 11.51 2.71
N PRO A 170 -16.57 12.14 3.67
CA PRO A 170 -17.21 11.43 4.77
C PRO A 170 -18.22 10.35 4.36
N ASP A 171 -18.97 10.56 3.28
CA ASP A 171 -20.00 9.64 2.77
C ASP A 171 -19.40 8.37 2.15
N LEU A 172 -18.10 8.34 1.84
CA LEU A 172 -17.40 7.14 1.37
C LEU A 172 -17.52 5.97 2.38
N ILE A 173 -17.85 6.26 3.65
CA ILE A 173 -18.04 5.24 4.68
C ILE A 173 -19.12 4.21 4.34
N GLN A 174 -20.10 4.59 3.51
CA GLN A 174 -21.17 3.71 3.07
C GLN A 174 -20.64 2.47 2.31
N HIS A 175 -19.44 2.56 1.73
CA HIS A 175 -18.78 1.46 1.04
C HIS A 175 -18.03 0.51 1.99
N PHE A 176 -17.91 0.87 3.28
CA PHE A 176 -17.20 0.11 4.30
C PHE A 176 -18.12 -0.25 5.47
N PRO A 177 -19.03 -1.24 5.31
CA PRO A 177 -20.05 -1.55 6.32
C PRO A 177 -19.48 -2.03 7.67
N PHE A 178 -18.20 -2.41 7.71
CA PHE A 178 -17.49 -2.77 8.94
C PHE A 178 -16.87 -1.56 9.66
N ALA A 179 -16.76 -0.42 8.98
CA ALA A 179 -16.16 0.80 9.50
C ALA A 179 -17.19 1.61 10.28
N HIS A 180 -16.75 2.18 11.39
CA HIS A 180 -17.57 3.09 12.19
C HIS A 180 -17.25 4.55 11.89
N ALA A 181 -16.07 4.81 11.33
CA ALA A 181 -15.66 6.14 10.89
C ALA A 181 -14.58 6.05 9.80
N LEU A 182 -14.32 7.17 9.12
CA LEU A 182 -13.19 7.35 8.20
C LEU A 182 -12.20 8.37 8.75
N GLY A 183 -10.91 8.21 8.47
CA GLY A 183 -9.86 9.18 8.73
C GLY A 183 -9.25 9.62 7.41
N SER A 184 -9.09 10.92 7.20
CA SER A 184 -8.37 11.43 6.04
C SER A 184 -7.70 12.76 6.37
N ALA A 185 -6.69 13.15 5.60
CA ALA A 185 -6.08 14.47 5.74
C ALA A 185 -7.06 15.63 5.44
N LEU A 186 -8.13 15.39 4.67
CA LEU A 186 -9.25 16.32 4.46
C LEU A 186 -10.32 16.18 5.53
N SER A 187 -10.64 14.94 5.90
CA SER A 187 -11.65 14.63 6.90
C SER A 187 -10.96 14.26 8.22
N GLY A 188 -10.88 15.23 9.13
CA GLY A 188 -11.07 14.87 10.53
C GLY A 188 -12.29 13.94 10.62
N VAL A 189 -12.17 12.88 11.42
CA VAL A 189 -13.08 11.72 11.46
C VAL A 189 -14.57 12.14 11.47
N TYR A 190 -15.52 11.43 10.84
CA TYR A 190 -16.93 11.88 10.78
C TYR A 190 -17.86 10.95 11.57
N ASP A 191 -18.80 11.53 12.31
CA ASP A 191 -19.94 10.83 12.92
C ASP A 191 -21.23 11.29 12.22
N SER A 192 -22.01 10.34 11.71
CA SER A 192 -23.26 10.58 10.97
C SER A 192 -24.42 11.14 11.82
N THR A 193 -24.26 11.33 13.14
CA THR A 193 -25.41 11.49 14.04
C THR A 193 -25.61 12.82 14.78
N ASP A 194 -24.74 13.86 14.72
CA ASP A 194 -25.03 15.08 15.50
C ASP A 194 -24.47 16.44 14.97
N ARG A 195 -25.23 17.52 15.21
CA ARG A 195 -25.17 18.83 14.53
C ARG A 195 -24.68 20.03 15.39
N ARG A 196 -23.84 19.87 16.42
CA ARG A 196 -23.33 21.03 17.22
C ARG A 196 -21.85 20.95 17.66
N TYR A 197 -21.26 22.14 17.79
CA TYR A 197 -19.84 22.55 17.77
C TYR A 197 -18.89 22.19 18.97
N PHE A 198 -17.61 21.99 18.60
CA PHE A 198 -16.27 22.23 19.23
C PHE A 198 -15.84 21.84 20.67
N GLY A 199 -14.73 21.09 20.77
CA GLY A 199 -13.86 20.93 21.94
C GLY A 199 -12.82 19.79 21.79
N GLU A 200 -11.60 20.02 22.27
CA GLU A 200 -10.35 19.22 22.22
C GLU A 200 -10.45 17.70 22.48
N TYR A 201 -9.51 16.94 21.90
CA TYR A 201 -9.26 15.49 22.07
C TYR A 201 -9.85 14.86 23.35
N LYS A 202 -10.93 14.10 23.21
CA LYS A 202 -11.10 12.86 23.97
C LYS A 202 -11.55 11.77 23.01
N VAL A 203 -10.69 10.78 22.87
CA VAL A 203 -11.03 9.51 22.27
C VAL A 203 -12.21 8.94 23.07
N CYS A 204 -13.37 8.83 22.43
CA CYS A 204 -14.70 8.44 22.93
C CYS A 204 -15.64 9.62 23.30
N PRO A 205 -16.94 9.51 22.95
CA PRO A 205 -17.71 10.58 22.32
C PRO A 205 -18.06 11.84 23.13
N PRO A 206 -18.51 12.89 22.42
CA PRO A 206 -18.59 12.93 20.95
C PRO A 206 -17.49 13.84 20.42
N PHE A 207 -16.59 13.26 19.65
CA PHE A 207 -15.51 14.00 19.01
C PHE A 207 -16.08 15.20 18.23
N ALA A 208 -15.61 16.39 18.56
CA ALA A 208 -16.03 17.60 17.89
C ALA A 208 -15.08 17.90 16.72
N TYR A 209 -15.60 17.75 15.50
CA TYR A 209 -14.89 17.96 14.25
C TYR A 209 -15.05 19.39 13.73
N LYS A 210 -13.96 19.99 13.26
CA LYS A 210 -14.02 21.21 12.45
C LYS A 210 -13.89 20.77 10.98
N ALA A 211 -14.91 21.00 10.17
CA ALA A 211 -14.81 20.83 8.71
C ALA A 211 -13.82 21.81 8.04
N ASN A 212 -13.19 22.72 8.79
CA ASN A 212 -12.90 24.04 8.23
C ASN A 212 -11.50 24.62 8.49
N THR A 213 -10.54 23.87 9.05
CA THR A 213 -9.22 24.49 9.37
C THR A 213 -7.99 23.75 8.88
N TYR A 214 -8.10 22.72 8.05
CA TYR A 214 -6.95 21.84 7.71
C TYR A 214 -6.52 21.79 6.24
N TYR A 215 -7.10 22.63 5.36
CA TYR A 215 -6.72 22.68 3.95
C TYR A 215 -5.23 23.01 3.66
N PRO A 216 -4.50 23.82 4.46
CA PRO A 216 -3.06 24.00 4.25
C PRO A 216 -2.25 22.71 4.42
N MET A 217 -2.77 21.71 5.13
CA MET A 217 -2.05 20.47 5.40
C MET A 217 -2.38 19.34 4.42
N ASN A 218 -3.31 19.55 3.48
CA ASN A 218 -3.54 18.62 2.38
C ASN A 218 -2.64 18.89 1.16
N GLU A 219 -1.71 19.85 1.28
CA GLU A 219 -0.64 20.09 0.31
C GLU A 219 0.32 18.89 0.26
N PRO A 220 0.86 18.52 -0.91
CA PRO A 220 1.70 17.36 -1.06
C PRO A 220 3.05 17.58 -0.38
N SER A 221 3.54 16.57 0.34
CA SER A 221 4.89 16.53 0.91
C SER A 221 5.80 15.54 0.18
N HIS A 222 7.11 15.65 0.43
CA HIS A 222 8.11 14.87 -0.28
C HIS A 222 7.97 13.36 -0.11
N ASP A 223 7.69 12.91 1.11
CA ASP A 223 7.40 11.52 1.46
C ASP A 223 6.23 10.92 0.67
N GLN A 224 5.37 11.76 0.07
CA GLN A 224 4.29 11.34 -0.82
C GLN A 224 4.73 11.31 -2.29
N ILE A 225 5.55 12.28 -2.71
CA ILE A 225 6.07 12.37 -4.07
C ILE A 225 6.96 11.18 -4.42
N PHE A 226 7.85 10.74 -3.52
CA PHE A 226 8.79 9.66 -3.85
C PHE A 226 8.10 8.31 -4.12
N PRO A 227 7.17 7.81 -3.27
CA PRO A 227 6.37 6.63 -3.57
C PRO A 227 5.52 6.78 -4.84
N LEU A 228 4.96 7.96 -5.12
CA LEU A 228 4.22 8.22 -6.36
C LEU A 228 5.11 8.08 -7.59
N LEU A 229 6.28 8.74 -7.60
CA LEU A 229 7.24 8.62 -8.68
C LEU A 229 7.70 7.17 -8.87
N MET A 230 7.87 6.43 -7.77
CA MET A 230 8.18 5.00 -7.83
C MET A 230 7.07 4.20 -8.52
N GLY A 231 5.82 4.35 -8.07
CA GLY A 231 4.65 3.67 -8.63
C GLY A 231 4.42 3.99 -10.10
N LEU A 232 4.50 5.27 -10.47
CA LEU A 232 4.35 5.75 -11.84
C LEU A 232 5.47 5.25 -12.75
N THR A 233 6.72 5.18 -12.26
CA THR A 233 7.84 4.63 -13.02
C THR A 233 7.67 3.13 -13.30
N LEU A 234 7.23 2.37 -12.28
CA LEU A 234 6.91 0.95 -12.44
C LEU A 234 5.74 0.74 -13.40
N THR A 235 4.71 1.58 -13.31
CA THR A 235 3.56 1.58 -14.22
C THR A 235 4.01 1.85 -15.65
N TYR A 236 4.78 2.92 -15.88
CA TYR A 236 5.36 3.20 -17.20
C TYR A 236 6.14 2.00 -17.73
N ARG A 237 7.01 1.41 -16.91
CA ARG A 237 7.82 0.25 -17.33
C ARG A 237 6.99 -0.97 -17.69
N CYS A 238 5.96 -1.29 -16.92
CA CYS A 238 5.25 -2.56 -17.01
C CYS A 238 3.96 -2.48 -17.85
N ALA A 239 3.32 -1.32 -17.91
CA ALA A 239 2.03 -1.10 -18.57
C ALA A 239 2.11 -0.28 -19.86
N SER A 240 3.31 0.10 -20.33
CA SER A 240 3.46 0.67 -21.68
C SER A 240 2.92 -0.29 -22.74
N GLY A 241 2.04 0.21 -23.61
CA GLY A 241 1.34 -0.58 -24.61
C GLY A 241 0.13 -1.37 -24.09
N ILE A 242 -0.25 -1.22 -22.82
CA ILE A 242 -1.53 -1.70 -22.28
C ILE A 242 -2.54 -0.56 -22.39
N TYR A 243 -3.67 -0.84 -23.05
CA TYR A 243 -4.68 0.15 -23.33
C TYR A 243 -5.95 -0.08 -22.51
N TRP A 244 -6.56 1.00 -22.04
CA TRP A 244 -7.92 1.01 -21.52
C TRP A 244 -8.61 2.31 -21.93
N ASN A 245 -9.87 2.24 -22.37
CA ASN A 245 -10.59 3.40 -22.92
C ASN A 245 -9.81 4.19 -24.00
N GLY A 246 -9.00 3.49 -24.80
CA GLY A 246 -8.20 4.09 -25.89
C GLY A 246 -6.91 4.79 -25.45
N GLU A 247 -6.55 4.74 -24.17
CA GLU A 247 -5.36 5.39 -23.61
C GLU A 247 -4.28 4.36 -23.27
N ASP A 248 -3.01 4.65 -23.60
CA ASP A 248 -1.85 3.87 -23.15
C ASP A 248 -1.55 4.21 -21.68
N LEU A 249 -1.81 3.26 -20.79
CA LEU A 249 -1.71 3.47 -19.34
C LEU A 249 -0.26 3.70 -18.88
N GLY A 250 0.71 3.11 -19.57
CA GLY A 250 2.12 3.34 -19.27
C GLY A 250 2.54 4.76 -19.65
N GLU A 251 2.10 5.25 -20.82
CA GLU A 251 2.38 6.61 -21.25
C GLU A 251 1.68 7.65 -20.37
N ARG A 252 0.41 7.41 -19.97
CA ARG A 252 -0.28 8.26 -18.99
C ARG A 252 0.52 8.39 -17.71
N ALA A 253 0.99 7.27 -17.15
CA ALA A 253 1.81 7.27 -15.94
C ALA A 253 3.12 8.05 -16.11
N ARG A 254 3.78 7.94 -17.27
CA ARG A 254 4.99 8.72 -17.61
C ARG A 254 4.69 10.22 -17.60
N GLN A 255 3.60 10.64 -18.23
CA GLN A 255 3.20 12.05 -18.28
C GLN A 255 2.86 12.58 -16.89
N THR A 256 2.13 11.81 -16.09
CA THR A 256 1.83 12.16 -14.70
C THR A 256 3.10 12.35 -13.88
N ALA A 257 4.08 11.47 -14.00
CA ALA A 257 5.36 11.61 -13.28
C ALA A 257 6.13 12.86 -13.72
N LEU A 258 6.13 13.19 -15.03
CA LEU A 258 6.76 14.41 -15.53
C LEU A 258 6.08 15.68 -15.00
N ARG A 259 4.75 15.71 -14.91
CA ARG A 259 4.01 16.84 -14.29
C ARG A 259 4.43 17.04 -12.83
N ILE A 260 4.52 15.98 -12.04
CA ILE A 260 5.00 16.06 -10.64
C ILE A 260 6.43 16.62 -10.58
N LEU A 261 7.31 16.18 -11.49
CA LEU A 261 8.70 16.65 -11.54
C LEU A 261 8.81 18.12 -11.98
N ASP A 262 7.92 18.58 -12.85
CA ASP A 262 7.85 19.96 -13.33
C ASP A 262 7.38 20.96 -12.23
N LEU A 263 6.89 20.47 -11.09
CA LEU A 263 6.57 21.32 -9.91
C LEU A 263 7.79 21.85 -9.16
N TYR A 264 8.93 21.18 -9.30
CA TYR A 264 10.16 21.59 -8.63
C TYR A 264 10.75 22.79 -9.32
N ASP A 265 11.01 23.86 -8.56
CA ASP A 265 11.77 25.00 -9.07
C ASP A 265 13.27 24.71 -9.15
N GLU A 266 14.05 25.67 -9.65
CA GLU A 266 15.51 25.56 -9.75
C GLU A 266 16.21 25.36 -8.39
N SER A 267 15.52 25.70 -7.29
CA SER A 267 15.98 25.51 -5.91
C SER A 267 15.52 24.19 -5.29
N TRP A 268 14.84 23.34 -6.07
CA TRP A 268 14.28 22.05 -5.66
C TRP A 268 13.29 22.17 -4.50
N LYS A 269 12.46 23.20 -4.56
CA LYS A 269 11.30 23.35 -3.67
C LYS A 269 10.04 23.11 -4.48
N ILE A 270 9.09 22.40 -3.88
CA ILE A 270 7.74 22.29 -4.43
C ILE A 270 7.09 23.66 -4.34
N ARG A 271 6.58 24.17 -5.46
CA ARG A 271 5.76 25.38 -5.49
C ARG A 271 4.29 25.00 -5.56
N ASN A 272 3.47 25.65 -4.75
CA ASN A 272 2.03 25.65 -4.97
C ASN A 272 1.75 26.62 -6.15
N PRO A 273 1.41 26.12 -7.35
CA PRO A 273 1.24 26.96 -8.54
C PRO A 273 0.03 27.88 -8.41
N VAL A 274 -0.87 27.57 -7.48
CA VAL A 274 -2.15 28.23 -7.31
C VAL A 274 -2.01 29.49 -6.46
N ARG A 275 -1.13 29.53 -5.45
CA ARG A 275 -0.97 30.72 -4.59
C ARG A 275 -0.34 31.90 -5.35
N THR A 276 -1.18 32.80 -5.85
CA THR A 276 -0.72 34.01 -6.55
C THR A 276 -0.79 35.25 -5.66
N ARG A 277 0.40 35.80 -5.37
CA ARG A 277 0.79 37.22 -5.20
C ARG A 277 -0.01 38.22 -4.35
N TYR A 278 -1.10 37.90 -3.67
CA TYR A 278 -1.87 38.90 -2.91
C TYR A 278 -1.73 38.76 -1.39
N GLY A 279 -0.81 39.55 -0.82
CA GLY A 279 -0.67 39.71 0.63
C GLY A 279 0.70 40.23 1.08
N SER A 280 0.98 41.51 0.84
CA SER A 280 1.88 42.47 1.53
C SER A 280 3.08 41.99 2.39
N GLY A 281 3.75 40.89 2.05
CA GLY A 281 4.94 40.41 2.77
C GLY A 281 5.84 39.46 1.98
N CYS A 282 5.57 39.25 0.70
CA CYS A 282 6.45 38.47 -0.16
C CYS A 282 7.60 39.38 -0.63
N ASN A 283 8.82 39.12 -0.14
CA ASN A 283 10.03 39.56 -0.82
C ASN A 283 9.98 39.10 -2.29
N SER A 284 10.67 39.83 -3.16
CA SER A 284 10.67 39.80 -4.64
C SER A 284 10.74 38.45 -5.37
N ASP A 285 10.82 37.33 -4.66
CA ASP A 285 11.13 36.00 -5.23
C ASP A 285 9.90 35.14 -5.54
N GLY A 286 8.68 35.66 -5.34
CA GLY A 286 7.42 35.16 -5.90
C GLY A 286 7.09 33.69 -5.61
N CYS A 287 6.02 33.45 -4.84
CA CYS A 287 5.58 32.17 -4.24
C CYS A 287 6.26 31.90 -2.88
N LEU A 288 5.47 31.80 -1.82
CA LEU A 288 5.98 31.37 -0.51
C LEU A 288 6.42 29.91 -0.61
N PRO A 289 7.68 29.57 -0.26
CA PRO A 289 8.07 28.18 -0.13
C PRO A 289 7.16 27.49 0.89
N PHE A 290 6.71 26.28 0.55
CA PHE A 290 5.81 25.49 1.36
C PHE A 290 6.39 25.24 2.77
N ASN A 291 5.55 25.36 3.80
CA ASN A 291 5.96 25.19 5.20
C ASN A 291 6.21 23.70 5.56
N GLY A 292 5.66 22.75 4.80
CA GLY A 292 5.82 21.29 5.03
C GLY A 292 6.70 20.56 4.02
N GLY A 293 7.01 21.18 2.89
CA GLY A 293 7.82 20.61 1.83
C GLY A 293 9.19 21.19 2.01
N GLY A 294 10.05 20.40 2.66
CA GLY A 294 11.43 20.80 2.89
C GLY A 294 12.15 21.16 1.60
N ASN A 295 13.43 21.47 1.71
CA ASN A 295 14.25 21.62 0.52
C ASN A 295 14.61 20.21 -0.01
N SER A 296 14.17 19.86 -1.24
CA SER A 296 14.54 18.59 -1.91
C SER A 296 15.90 18.65 -2.58
N LEU A 297 16.70 19.70 -2.35
CA LEU A 297 18.05 19.83 -2.87
C LEU A 297 18.89 18.57 -2.59
N ALA A 298 18.73 17.91 -1.45
CA ALA A 298 19.43 16.66 -1.18
C ALA A 298 19.11 15.56 -2.21
N TYR A 299 17.91 15.53 -2.79
CA TYR A 299 17.43 14.54 -3.76
C TYR A 299 17.40 15.05 -5.21
N SER A 300 17.81 16.29 -5.44
CA SER A 300 17.76 16.94 -6.76
C SER A 300 18.47 16.17 -7.88
N TYR A 301 19.65 15.59 -7.58
CA TYR A 301 20.41 14.83 -8.59
C TYR A 301 19.66 13.59 -9.12
N PRO A 302 19.23 12.64 -8.27
CA PRO A 302 18.48 11.48 -8.75
C PRO A 302 17.11 11.86 -9.34
N LEU A 303 16.45 12.93 -8.86
CA LEU A 303 15.24 13.45 -9.50
C LEU A 303 15.51 13.94 -10.93
N ALA A 304 16.60 14.68 -11.15
CA ALA A 304 16.98 15.16 -12.47
C ALA A 304 17.34 14.02 -13.45
N ILE A 305 17.91 12.93 -12.94
CA ILE A 305 18.16 11.72 -13.73
C ILE A 305 16.85 11.03 -14.10
N LEU A 306 15.96 10.84 -13.12
CA LEU A 306 14.66 10.22 -13.37
C LEU A 306 13.86 11.01 -14.41
N ALA A 307 13.84 12.34 -14.29
CA ALA A 307 13.12 13.21 -15.21
C ALA A 307 13.63 13.08 -16.65
N ASP A 308 14.94 13.01 -16.86
CA ASP A 308 15.50 12.77 -18.19
C ASP A 308 15.22 11.36 -18.71
N HIS A 309 15.26 10.36 -17.82
CA HIS A 309 14.91 9.00 -18.20
C HIS A 309 13.47 8.92 -18.70
N LEU A 310 12.53 9.53 -17.98
CA LEU A 310 11.13 9.60 -18.37
C LEU A 310 10.93 10.44 -19.63
N ARG A 311 11.61 11.58 -19.78
CA ARG A 311 11.41 12.49 -20.92
C ARG A 311 12.07 12.01 -22.21
N ASN A 312 13.28 11.46 -22.10
CA ASN A 312 14.16 11.18 -23.24
C ASN A 312 14.50 9.70 -23.41
N GLY A 313 14.02 8.82 -22.53
CA GLY A 313 14.33 7.38 -22.56
C GLY A 313 15.81 7.06 -22.29
N ARG A 314 16.59 8.03 -21.79
CA ARG A 314 18.03 7.88 -21.58
C ARG A 314 18.30 7.43 -20.15
N SER A 315 19.13 6.40 -19.99
CA SER A 315 19.70 6.07 -18.69
C SER A 315 21.06 6.75 -18.58
N PHE A 316 21.20 7.76 -17.74
CA PHE A 316 22.49 8.42 -17.55
C PHE A 316 23.49 7.47 -16.91
N CYS A 317 24.68 7.38 -17.51
CA CYS A 317 25.83 6.69 -16.96
C CYS A 317 27.05 7.59 -17.16
N GLY A 318 27.74 7.98 -16.08
CA GLY A 318 28.99 8.72 -16.17
C GLY A 318 29.12 9.83 -15.14
N ASP A 319 30.35 10.33 -14.99
CA ASP A 319 30.70 11.29 -13.94
C ASP A 319 29.76 12.52 -13.94
N PRO A 320 29.06 12.82 -12.82
CA PRO A 320 28.23 14.01 -12.67
C PRO A 320 28.95 15.32 -13.08
N PHE A 321 30.29 15.36 -12.99
CA PHE A 321 31.10 16.50 -13.38
C PHE A 321 31.25 16.68 -14.90
N LEU A 322 31.20 15.59 -15.67
CA LEU A 322 31.26 15.64 -17.14
C LEU A 322 29.88 15.78 -17.76
N GLN A 323 28.83 15.52 -16.98
CA GLN A 323 27.44 15.53 -17.40
C GLN A 323 26.95 16.88 -17.98
N PRO A 324 27.22 18.06 -17.38
CA PRO A 324 26.77 19.33 -17.95
C PRO A 324 27.37 19.60 -19.34
N PHE A 325 28.59 19.14 -19.59
CA PHE A 325 29.24 19.27 -20.90
C PHE A 325 28.69 18.30 -21.94
N LYS A 326 28.13 17.18 -21.51
CA LYS A 326 27.56 16.16 -22.40
C LYS A 326 26.10 16.41 -22.72
N ASP A 327 25.37 17.13 -21.86
CA ASP A 327 23.93 17.25 -22.02
C ASP A 327 23.35 18.52 -21.37
N MET A 328 23.66 19.68 -21.95
CA MET A 328 23.01 20.97 -21.61
C MET A 328 21.49 21.00 -21.88
N ARG A 329 20.91 19.89 -22.38
CA ARG A 329 19.48 19.80 -22.73
C ARG A 329 18.60 19.24 -21.62
N ASN A 330 19.16 18.72 -20.52
CA ASN A 330 18.36 18.32 -19.37
C ASN A 330 18.03 19.55 -18.49
N PRO A 331 16.80 20.09 -18.54
CA PRO A 331 16.46 21.32 -17.81
C PRO A 331 16.44 21.12 -16.29
N TYR A 332 16.37 19.88 -15.81
CA TYR A 332 16.41 19.55 -14.39
C TYR A 332 17.84 19.50 -13.84
N MET A 333 18.87 19.53 -14.70
CA MET A 333 20.25 19.48 -14.26
C MET A 333 20.78 20.87 -13.88
N THR A 334 20.29 21.37 -12.75
CA THR A 334 20.63 22.68 -12.17
C THR A 334 21.95 22.68 -11.39
N ALA A 335 22.45 23.86 -11.01
CA ALA A 335 23.57 24.00 -10.07
C ALA A 335 23.32 23.24 -8.75
N GLY A 336 22.07 23.24 -8.26
CA GLY A 336 21.65 22.49 -7.08
C GLY A 336 21.79 20.98 -7.26
N SER A 337 21.37 20.47 -8.42
CA SER A 337 21.50 19.06 -8.81
C SER A 337 22.96 18.62 -8.81
N PHE A 338 23.89 19.45 -9.30
CA PHE A 338 25.32 19.14 -9.25
C PHE A 338 25.89 19.11 -7.83
N ALA A 339 25.50 20.05 -6.98
CA ALA A 339 25.90 20.07 -5.58
C ALA A 339 25.40 18.81 -4.85
N SER A 340 24.16 18.40 -5.10
CA SER A 340 23.59 17.14 -4.61
C SER A 340 24.34 15.91 -5.11
N GLY A 341 24.68 15.84 -6.40
CA GLY A 341 25.47 14.73 -6.95
C GLY A 341 26.83 14.58 -6.26
N ARG A 342 27.49 15.69 -5.90
CA ARG A 342 28.72 15.66 -5.09
C ARG A 342 28.48 15.16 -3.68
N LEU A 343 27.37 15.56 -3.06
CA LEU A 343 26.96 15.04 -1.76
C LEU A 343 26.76 13.53 -1.87
N TRP A 344 25.93 13.03 -2.78
CA TRP A 344 25.70 11.59 -2.94
C TRP A 344 26.97 10.79 -3.26
N LYS A 345 27.95 11.37 -3.96
CA LYS A 345 29.26 10.74 -4.22
C LYS A 345 30.08 10.52 -2.95
N ASN A 346 29.95 11.41 -1.96
CA ASN A 346 30.86 11.51 -0.82
C ASN A 346 30.18 11.35 0.54
N LEU A 347 28.85 11.34 0.60
CA LEU A 347 28.09 11.27 1.83
C LEU A 347 28.38 9.92 2.48
N PRO A 348 28.83 9.85 3.74
CA PRO A 348 28.77 8.62 4.49
C PRO A 348 27.29 8.23 4.73
N PRO A 349 26.97 6.95 4.99
CA PRO A 349 25.63 6.51 5.37
C PRO A 349 25.00 7.30 6.54
N LEU A 350 25.84 7.96 7.36
CA LEU A 350 25.47 8.62 8.62
C LEU A 350 24.69 9.94 8.51
N PHE A 351 24.51 10.53 7.33
CA PHE A 351 23.84 11.84 7.21
C PHE A 351 22.34 11.77 7.49
N TYR A 352 21.71 10.61 7.27
CA TYR A 352 20.32 10.39 7.59
C TYR A 352 20.19 9.78 8.98
N ARG A 353 20.48 10.58 10.02
CA ARG A 353 20.19 10.19 11.41
C ARG A 353 18.71 9.88 11.65
N HIS A 354 17.83 10.34 10.76
CA HIS A 354 16.40 10.06 10.77
C HIS A 354 16.03 9.07 9.65
N HIS A 355 15.64 7.86 10.04
CA HIS A 355 15.13 6.81 9.15
C HIS A 355 13.97 7.27 8.24
N VAL A 356 13.21 8.27 8.71
CA VAL A 356 12.09 8.88 7.97
C VAL A 356 12.54 9.48 6.63
N ASN A 357 13.77 9.97 6.52
CA ASN A 357 14.28 10.51 5.25
C ASN A 357 15.02 9.49 4.40
N HIS A 358 15.46 8.39 5.03
CA HIS A 358 16.26 7.37 4.37
C HIS A 358 15.47 6.65 3.28
N HIS A 359 14.19 6.34 3.51
CA HIS A 359 13.37 5.64 2.51
C HIS A 359 13.20 6.49 1.23
N MET A 360 13.10 7.82 1.37
CA MET A 360 13.03 8.73 0.23
C MET A 360 14.31 8.67 -0.61
N GLU A 361 15.49 8.67 0.04
CA GLU A 361 16.79 8.54 -0.62
C GLU A 361 16.87 7.24 -1.43
N VAL A 362 16.63 6.10 -0.79
CA VAL A 362 16.75 4.80 -1.46
C VAL A 362 15.66 4.57 -2.50
N SER A 363 14.43 5.06 -2.27
CA SER A 363 13.35 4.99 -3.26
C SER A 363 13.72 5.73 -4.54
N ILE A 364 14.12 7.01 -4.44
CA ILE A 364 14.49 7.78 -5.63
C ILE A 364 15.79 7.27 -6.26
N GLY A 365 16.76 6.87 -5.46
CA GLY A 365 18.01 6.27 -5.92
C GLY A 365 17.76 5.02 -6.75
N SER A 366 16.81 4.17 -6.32
CA SER A 366 16.44 2.95 -7.02
C SER A 366 15.74 3.20 -8.35
N VAL A 367 14.75 4.10 -8.39
CA VAL A 367 13.99 4.33 -9.63
C VAL A 367 14.68 5.23 -10.63
N SER A 368 15.62 6.07 -10.19
CA SER A 368 16.44 6.91 -11.09
C SER A 368 17.71 6.22 -11.59
N ASN A 369 18.16 5.14 -10.94
CA ASN A 369 19.52 4.60 -11.09
C ASN A 369 20.63 5.61 -10.70
N GLY A 370 20.31 6.57 -9.84
CA GLY A 370 21.19 7.69 -9.50
C GLY A 370 22.55 7.27 -8.95
N TYR A 371 22.62 6.22 -8.14
CA TYR A 371 23.88 5.72 -7.59
C TYR A 371 24.84 5.20 -8.67
N LYS A 372 24.32 4.53 -9.70
CA LYS A 372 25.12 4.07 -10.85
C LYS A 372 25.58 5.23 -11.72
N ALA A 373 24.75 6.28 -11.87
CA ALA A 373 25.19 7.48 -12.56
C ALA A 373 26.42 8.10 -11.87
N ILE A 374 26.42 8.19 -10.54
CA ILE A 374 27.52 8.79 -9.77
C ILE A 374 28.78 7.92 -9.76
N ARG A 375 28.64 6.61 -9.54
CA ARG A 375 29.75 5.64 -9.52
C ARG A 375 29.38 4.43 -10.38
N PRO A 376 29.66 4.46 -11.70
CA PRO A 376 29.24 3.40 -12.64
C PRO A 376 29.58 1.97 -12.21
N TRP A 377 30.74 1.80 -11.55
CA TRP A 377 31.26 0.50 -11.11
C TRP A 377 30.77 0.06 -9.73
N ARG A 378 30.26 0.98 -8.90
CA ARG A 378 29.84 0.73 -7.50
C ARG A 378 28.39 1.10 -7.23
N GLY A 379 27.61 1.53 -8.22
CA GLY A 379 26.23 1.97 -8.04
C GLY A 379 25.36 0.98 -7.27
N PRO A 380 25.27 -0.30 -7.72
CA PRO A 380 24.52 -1.33 -7.02
C PRO A 380 25.05 -1.60 -5.60
N GLU A 381 26.37 -1.56 -5.40
CA GLU A 381 27.00 -1.73 -4.09
C GLU A 381 26.64 -0.59 -3.13
N ILE A 382 26.63 0.67 -3.60
CA ILE A 382 26.22 1.82 -2.78
C ILE A 382 24.74 1.72 -2.43
N LEU A 383 23.88 1.38 -3.39
CA LEU A 383 22.46 1.18 -3.11
C LEU A 383 22.28 0.07 -2.06
N TRP A 384 23.00 -1.04 -2.19
CA TRP A 384 23.00 -2.12 -1.21
C TRP A 384 23.46 -1.66 0.18
N GLU A 385 24.61 -0.97 0.27
CA GLU A 385 25.11 -0.39 1.52
C GLU A 385 24.06 0.55 2.15
N ARG A 386 23.32 1.30 1.34
CA ARG A 386 22.26 2.21 1.80
C ARG A 386 21.03 1.45 2.27
N THR A 387 20.54 0.46 1.54
CA THR A 387 19.35 -0.31 1.96
C THR A 387 19.58 -1.12 3.24
N HIS A 388 20.84 -1.48 3.52
CA HIS A 388 21.25 -2.17 4.75
C HIS A 388 21.75 -1.22 5.84
N ALA A 389 21.94 0.06 5.50
CA ALA A 389 22.28 1.06 6.49
C ALA A 389 21.21 1.05 7.58
N HIS A 390 21.65 1.13 8.82
CA HIS A 390 20.78 1.07 9.98
C HIS A 390 20.01 -0.25 10.16
N GLY A 391 20.35 -1.35 9.48
CA GLY A 391 19.73 -2.65 9.71
C GLY A 391 18.23 -2.67 9.47
N THR A 392 17.75 -1.89 8.51
CA THR A 392 16.32 -1.76 8.18
C THR A 392 15.78 -2.93 7.37
N GLY A 393 16.64 -3.72 6.72
CA GLY A 393 16.20 -4.83 5.85
C GLY A 393 15.30 -4.30 4.73
N TRP A 394 15.85 -3.38 3.93
CA TRP A 394 15.15 -2.77 2.79
C TRP A 394 15.67 -3.27 1.44
N GLU A 395 15.93 -4.57 1.35
CA GLU A 395 16.37 -5.29 0.15
C GLU A 395 15.41 -5.03 -1.03
N PHE A 396 14.13 -4.76 -0.75
CA PHE A 396 13.14 -4.28 -1.72
C PHE A 396 13.65 -3.20 -2.67
N TYR A 397 14.30 -2.13 -2.18
CA TYR A 397 14.73 -1.04 -3.04
C TYR A 397 15.87 -1.47 -3.97
N TYR A 398 16.72 -2.40 -3.54
CA TYR A 398 17.73 -2.99 -4.41
C TYR A 398 17.07 -3.84 -5.51
N LEU A 399 16.13 -4.70 -5.12
CA LEU A 399 15.37 -5.54 -6.04
C LEU A 399 14.61 -4.71 -7.09
N LEU A 400 13.99 -3.60 -6.65
CA LEU A 400 13.36 -2.59 -7.50
C LEU A 400 14.34 -2.01 -8.52
N ASN A 401 15.54 -1.62 -8.10
CA ASN A 401 16.57 -1.11 -9.02
C ASN A 401 17.02 -2.19 -10.01
N LYS A 402 17.20 -3.44 -9.56
CA LYS A 402 17.57 -4.58 -10.43
C LYS A 402 16.52 -4.81 -11.50
N PHE A 403 15.23 -4.74 -11.14
CA PHE A 403 14.13 -4.87 -12.09
C PHE A 403 14.14 -3.76 -13.16
N LEU A 404 14.26 -2.50 -12.73
CA LEU A 404 14.25 -1.34 -13.64
C LEU A 404 15.54 -1.25 -14.47
N TYR A 405 16.67 -1.66 -13.90
CA TYR A 405 18.00 -1.53 -14.48
C TYR A 405 18.80 -2.83 -14.33
N PRO A 406 18.49 -3.87 -15.13
CA PRO A 406 19.16 -5.17 -15.04
C PRO A 406 20.67 -5.01 -15.19
N ASN A 407 21.40 -5.26 -14.10
CA ASN A 407 22.86 -5.24 -14.06
C ASN A 407 23.37 -6.67 -13.90
N LYS A 408 24.59 -6.95 -14.38
CA LYS A 408 25.19 -8.31 -14.33
C LYS A 408 25.73 -8.71 -12.95
N THR A 409 25.83 -7.79 -12.01
CA THR A 409 26.45 -8.03 -10.69
C THR A 409 25.39 -8.16 -9.62
N ASP A 410 25.19 -9.38 -9.13
CA ASP A 410 24.35 -9.66 -7.96
C ASP A 410 25.21 -9.60 -6.69
N TYR A 411 24.81 -8.72 -5.77
CA TYR A 411 25.45 -8.57 -4.46
C TYR A 411 24.65 -9.24 -3.34
N TRP A 412 23.67 -10.09 -3.68
CA TRP A 412 22.63 -10.50 -2.73
C TRP A 412 22.13 -11.92 -2.95
N ASP A 413 21.45 -12.42 -1.92
CA ASP A 413 20.95 -13.78 -1.80
C ASP A 413 19.41 -13.79 -1.95
N THR A 414 18.90 -14.48 -2.97
CA THR A 414 17.45 -14.65 -3.21
C THR A 414 16.71 -15.16 -1.98
N ASP A 415 17.39 -15.95 -1.15
CA ASP A 415 16.84 -16.56 0.06
C ASP A 415 16.37 -15.49 1.07
N SER A 416 16.97 -14.29 1.09
CA SER A 416 16.57 -13.23 2.02
C SER A 416 15.20 -12.63 1.68
N ILE A 417 14.92 -12.41 0.40
CA ILE A 417 13.62 -11.91 -0.07
C ILE A 417 12.53 -12.98 0.08
N GLU A 418 12.87 -14.23 -0.18
CA GLU A 418 11.99 -15.36 0.06
C GLU A 418 11.62 -15.49 1.53
N ALA A 419 12.60 -15.45 2.42
CA ALA A 419 12.37 -15.43 3.86
C ALA A 419 11.50 -14.24 4.28
N GLU A 420 11.68 -13.08 3.64
CA GLU A 420 10.88 -11.90 3.90
C GLU A 420 9.40 -12.07 3.52
N LEU A 421 9.14 -12.63 2.34
CA LEU A 421 7.81 -12.99 1.87
C LEU A 421 7.16 -14.05 2.77
N ASP A 422 7.95 -14.99 3.28
CA ASP A 422 7.47 -16.07 4.16
C ASP A 422 7.08 -15.56 5.55
N LEU A 423 7.78 -14.54 6.05
CA LEU A 423 7.46 -13.87 7.32
C LEU A 423 6.14 -13.10 7.31
N CYS A 424 5.57 -12.78 6.13
CA CYS A 424 4.29 -12.09 6.07
C CYS A 424 3.16 -13.02 6.54
N PRO A 425 2.32 -12.60 7.51
CA PRO A 425 1.20 -13.41 7.97
C PRO A 425 0.24 -13.75 6.84
N ALA A 426 -0.33 -14.96 6.87
CA ALA A 426 -1.29 -15.40 5.87
C ALA A 426 -2.57 -14.55 5.86
N ASN A 427 -2.98 -14.01 7.02
CA ASN A 427 -4.10 -13.08 7.13
C ASN A 427 -3.73 -11.62 6.79
N GLY A 428 -2.45 -11.38 6.51
CA GLY A 428 -1.85 -10.12 6.11
C GLY A 428 -1.30 -9.26 7.24
N PRO A 429 -0.59 -8.16 6.91
CA PRO A 429 0.11 -7.34 7.88
C PRO A 429 -0.89 -6.69 8.84
N HIS A 430 -0.56 -6.74 10.13
CA HIS A 430 -1.40 -6.22 11.20
C HIS A 430 -0.58 -5.97 12.46
N TRP A 431 -1.13 -5.17 13.36
CA TRP A 431 -0.56 -4.95 14.68
C TRP A 431 -1.64 -4.82 15.75
N PHE A 432 -1.68 -5.80 16.66
CA PHE A 432 -2.57 -5.81 17.82
C PHE A 432 -1.76 -6.01 19.10
N VAL A 433 -2.19 -5.35 20.18
CA VAL A 433 -1.67 -5.53 21.53
C VAL A 433 -2.83 -5.93 22.44
N ARG A 434 -3.43 -7.09 22.18
CA ARG A 434 -4.48 -7.66 23.02
C ARG A 434 -3.88 -8.83 23.80
N ASP A 435 -3.57 -8.60 25.07
CA ASP A 435 -2.88 -9.56 25.92
C ASP A 435 -1.42 -9.83 25.49
N LYS A 436 -0.53 -10.05 26.46
CA LYS A 436 0.93 -10.22 26.25
C LYS A 436 1.33 -11.44 25.38
N LYS A 437 0.39 -12.05 24.67
CA LYS A 437 0.52 -13.28 23.88
C LYS A 437 0.28 -13.09 22.38
N HIS A 438 -0.24 -11.95 21.91
CA HIS A 438 -0.28 -11.72 20.47
C HIS A 438 1.13 -11.48 19.95
N ILE A 439 1.58 -12.43 19.12
CA ILE A 439 2.84 -12.36 18.41
C ILE A 439 2.65 -11.27 17.36
N VAL A 440 3.14 -10.08 17.68
CA VAL A 440 3.55 -9.14 16.65
C VAL A 440 4.45 -9.94 15.71
N THR A 441 4.18 -9.92 14.41
CA THR A 441 5.05 -10.57 13.42
C THR A 441 5.93 -9.51 12.75
N PRO A 442 6.97 -8.97 13.43
CA PRO A 442 7.96 -8.20 12.72
C PRO A 442 8.46 -9.00 11.51
N PRO A 443 8.69 -8.33 10.38
CA PRO A 443 8.65 -6.87 10.21
C PRO A 443 7.31 -6.34 9.68
N TRP A 444 6.30 -7.20 9.53
CA TRP A 444 5.01 -6.93 8.89
C TRP A 444 3.96 -6.35 9.84
N ASN A 445 4.41 -5.66 10.89
CA ASN A 445 3.57 -5.04 11.92
C ASN A 445 3.46 -3.51 11.77
N VAL A 446 3.65 -3.00 10.56
CA VAL A 446 3.53 -1.58 10.20
C VAL A 446 2.76 -1.42 8.88
N SER A 447 2.18 -0.24 8.64
CA SER A 447 1.32 0.00 7.46
C SER A 447 2.03 -0.04 6.12
N LEU A 448 3.32 0.33 6.10
CA LEU A 448 4.22 0.20 4.97
C LEU A 448 5.61 -0.07 5.51
N ARG A 449 6.08 -1.30 5.44
CA ARG A 449 7.39 -1.72 5.93
C ARG A 449 8.52 -0.87 5.37
N TYR A 450 8.56 -0.64 4.07
CA TYR A 450 9.69 0.08 3.46
C TYR A 450 9.64 1.60 3.60
N VAL A 451 8.64 2.13 4.30
CA VAL A 451 8.50 3.56 4.63
C VAL A 451 8.58 3.75 6.15
N HIS A 452 7.89 2.89 6.91
CA HIS A 452 7.67 2.99 8.35
C HIS A 452 8.42 1.92 9.16
N ALA A 453 9.28 1.07 8.58
CA ALA A 453 10.06 0.11 9.37
C ALA A 453 11.01 0.84 10.32
N PHE A 454 10.57 0.95 11.57
CA PHE A 454 11.44 1.14 12.71
C PHE A 454 12.02 -0.24 13.07
N LYS A 455 13.31 -0.30 13.42
CA LYS A 455 13.92 -1.53 13.94
C LYS A 455 13.01 -2.17 14.97
N ASN A 456 12.76 -3.48 14.90
CA ASN A 456 12.20 -4.34 15.94
C ASN A 456 11.86 -3.64 17.28
N GLY A 457 10.73 -2.95 17.35
CA GLY A 457 10.26 -2.35 18.60
C GLY A 457 10.97 -1.07 19.06
N ASP A 458 11.69 -0.35 18.20
CA ASP A 458 12.17 1.02 18.43
C ASP A 458 11.02 2.03 18.30
N HIS A 459 9.89 1.66 18.89
CA HIS A 459 8.81 2.51 19.36
C HIS A 459 9.38 3.43 20.46
N ARG A 460 10.32 4.31 20.10
CA ARG A 460 11.09 5.16 21.03
C ARG A 460 10.27 6.12 21.86
N SER A 461 8.96 6.16 21.71
CA SER A 461 8.17 6.72 22.77
C SER A 461 8.01 5.66 23.86
N ARG A 462 8.86 5.77 24.89
CA ARG A 462 8.50 5.40 26.28
C ARG A 462 7.11 5.93 26.67
N ASP A 463 6.62 6.91 25.91
CA ASP A 463 5.24 7.38 25.87
C ASP A 463 4.37 6.41 25.05
N ASP A 464 3.56 5.60 25.72
CA ASP A 464 2.58 4.68 25.11
C ASP A 464 1.59 5.38 24.14
N SER A 465 1.52 6.72 24.19
CA SER A 465 0.59 7.54 23.41
C SER A 465 0.78 7.42 21.89
N LEU A 466 2.00 7.48 21.37
CA LEU A 466 2.25 7.36 19.91
C LEU A 466 2.10 5.92 19.40
N ASN A 467 2.26 4.93 20.28
CA ASN A 467 2.09 3.51 19.95
C ASN A 467 0.63 3.10 19.74
N THR A 468 -0.35 3.92 20.09
CA THR A 468 -1.76 3.58 19.80
C THR A 468 -2.17 3.90 18.37
N TRP A 469 -1.43 4.74 17.67
CA TRP A 469 -1.85 5.31 16.38
C TRP A 469 -1.78 4.33 15.21
N PHE A 470 -0.93 3.31 15.30
CA PHE A 470 -0.75 2.33 14.23
C PHE A 470 -1.40 0.97 14.52
N LYS A 471 -2.15 0.82 15.61
CA LYS A 471 -2.82 -0.45 15.93
C LYS A 471 -3.94 -0.70 14.94
N GLY A 472 -3.90 -1.84 14.26
CA GLY A 472 -4.89 -2.15 13.24
C GLY A 472 -4.43 -3.14 12.19
N TYR A 473 -5.24 -3.22 11.14
CA TYR A 473 -4.94 -3.99 9.95
C TYR A 473 -4.30 -3.09 8.91
N PHE A 474 -3.33 -3.62 8.16
CA PHE A 474 -2.64 -2.89 7.08
C PHE A 474 -2.97 -3.50 5.72
N SER A 475 -2.88 -2.68 4.67
CA SER A 475 -3.32 -3.02 3.32
C SER A 475 -2.45 -4.07 2.62
N GLY A 476 -1.17 -4.17 2.98
CA GLY A 476 -0.21 -5.12 2.38
C GLY A 476 0.25 -4.75 0.98
N LEU A 477 0.15 -3.47 0.58
CA LEU A 477 0.64 -2.95 -0.69
C LEU A 477 2.14 -3.18 -0.89
N ASP A 478 2.92 -3.05 0.17
CA ASP A 478 4.35 -3.34 0.19
C ASP A 478 4.67 -4.83 -0.02
N TYR A 479 3.91 -5.73 0.61
CA TYR A 479 4.01 -7.17 0.34
C TYR A 479 3.68 -7.50 -1.11
N MET A 480 2.55 -6.98 -1.61
CA MET A 480 2.12 -7.21 -2.99
C MET A 480 3.16 -6.72 -3.99
N LEU A 481 3.73 -5.53 -3.76
CA LEU A 481 4.74 -5.00 -4.65
C LEU A 481 6.05 -5.78 -4.59
N LEU A 482 6.50 -6.16 -3.38
CA LEU A 482 7.66 -7.02 -3.20
C LEU A 482 7.51 -8.33 -3.98
N TYR A 483 6.37 -9.01 -3.80
CA TYR A 483 6.05 -10.26 -4.49
C TYR A 483 6.10 -10.09 -6.00
N ASN A 484 5.46 -9.03 -6.53
CA ASN A 484 5.41 -8.80 -7.97
C ASN A 484 6.80 -8.56 -8.57
N ILE A 485 7.61 -7.69 -7.95
CA ILE A 485 8.97 -7.40 -8.43
C ILE A 485 9.85 -8.64 -8.33
N TYR A 486 9.77 -9.40 -7.23
CA TYR A 486 10.51 -10.65 -7.07
C TYR A 486 10.22 -11.63 -8.22
N ARG A 487 8.93 -11.82 -8.56
CA ARG A 487 8.54 -12.68 -9.69
C ARG A 487 8.97 -12.14 -11.05
N LEU A 488 9.03 -10.83 -11.23
CA LEU A 488 9.50 -10.21 -12.48
C LEU A 488 11.02 -10.33 -12.64
N VAL A 489 11.76 -10.34 -11.54
CA VAL A 489 13.22 -10.48 -11.55
C VAL A 489 13.66 -11.94 -11.68
N TYR A 490 12.90 -12.88 -11.12
CA TYR A 490 13.21 -14.32 -11.10
C TYR A 490 12.10 -15.18 -11.72
N PRO A 491 11.71 -14.94 -12.98
CA PRO A 491 10.61 -15.66 -13.60
C PRO A 491 10.82 -17.18 -13.64
N GLU A 492 12.07 -17.65 -13.77
CA GLU A 492 12.44 -19.05 -13.84
C GLU A 492 12.22 -19.83 -12.53
N GLN A 493 12.19 -19.13 -11.39
CA GLN A 493 11.99 -19.73 -10.07
C GLN A 493 10.50 -20.02 -9.80
N HIS A 494 9.60 -19.54 -10.66
CA HIS A 494 8.15 -19.62 -10.45
C HIS A 494 7.46 -20.37 -11.59
N LYS A 495 7.17 -21.65 -11.36
CA LYS A 495 6.40 -22.47 -12.30
C LYS A 495 4.90 -22.27 -12.19
N THR A 496 4.41 -21.80 -11.04
CA THR A 496 2.98 -21.56 -10.82
C THR A 496 2.50 -20.38 -11.67
N PRO A 497 1.50 -20.58 -12.57
CA PRO A 497 0.89 -19.50 -13.31
C PRO A 497 0.39 -18.40 -12.36
N TYR A 498 0.56 -17.15 -12.76
CA TYR A 498 0.01 -16.01 -12.04
C TYR A 498 -1.44 -15.85 -12.49
N VAL A 499 -2.38 -16.43 -11.73
CA VAL A 499 -3.81 -16.34 -12.04
C VAL A 499 -4.48 -15.53 -10.94
N LEU A 500 -4.94 -14.32 -11.28
CA LEU A 500 -5.65 -13.44 -10.34
C LEU A 500 -7.08 -13.92 -10.05
N GLU A 501 -7.70 -14.60 -11.02
CA GLU A 501 -9.13 -14.89 -11.08
C GLU A 501 -9.64 -16.21 -10.45
N PRO A 502 -8.85 -17.22 -10.01
CA PRO A 502 -9.45 -18.46 -9.49
C PRO A 502 -10.25 -18.25 -8.19
N TRP A 503 -10.06 -17.12 -7.51
CA TRP A 503 -10.63 -16.84 -6.20
C TRP A 503 -11.88 -15.92 -6.25
N LEU A 504 -12.14 -15.28 -7.39
CA LEU A 504 -13.30 -14.40 -7.60
C LEU A 504 -14.41 -15.07 -8.43
N GLN A 505 -14.11 -16.15 -9.14
CA GLN A 505 -15.13 -17.07 -9.61
C GLN A 505 -15.60 -17.92 -8.41
N PRO A 506 -16.90 -18.02 -8.11
CA PRO A 506 -17.43 -18.95 -7.08
C PRO A 506 -17.26 -20.43 -7.48
N ALA A 507 -16.48 -20.72 -8.53
CA ALA A 507 -16.02 -22.06 -8.83
C ALA A 507 -14.88 -22.40 -7.89
N PHE A 508 -15.23 -22.78 -6.65
CA PHE A 508 -14.37 -23.52 -5.72
C PHE A 508 -13.63 -24.62 -6.51
N PRO A 509 -12.34 -24.46 -6.88
CA PRO A 509 -11.56 -25.60 -7.28
C PRO A 509 -11.30 -26.30 -5.95
N TRP A 510 -12.02 -27.39 -5.69
CA TRP A 510 -11.88 -28.28 -4.54
C TRP A 510 -10.44 -28.31 -4.01
N ILE A 511 -10.10 -27.45 -3.06
CA ILE A 511 -8.81 -27.50 -2.39
C ILE A 511 -8.95 -28.66 -1.42
N GLN A 512 -8.47 -29.82 -1.88
CA GLN A 512 -8.46 -31.07 -1.15
C GLN A 512 -7.37 -30.98 -0.07
N ALA A 513 -7.62 -30.19 0.97
CA ALA A 513 -6.84 -30.29 2.19
C ALA A 513 -7.22 -31.60 2.88
N ASP A 514 -6.25 -32.43 3.23
CA ASP A 514 -6.35 -33.55 4.19
C ASP A 514 -7.61 -34.45 4.10
N GLY A 515 -8.06 -34.79 2.88
CA GLY A 515 -9.20 -35.70 2.69
C GLY A 515 -10.58 -35.10 3.02
N PHE A 516 -10.72 -33.76 2.99
CA PHE A 516 -12.01 -33.07 3.11
C PHE A 516 -12.54 -32.64 1.75
N ARG A 517 -13.86 -32.72 1.56
CA ARG A 517 -14.57 -32.09 0.44
C ARG A 517 -15.79 -31.32 0.97
N VAL A 518 -15.88 -30.03 0.65
CA VAL A 518 -17.12 -29.27 0.89
C VAL A 518 -18.16 -29.78 -0.11
N LYS A 519 -19.10 -30.61 0.36
CA LYS A 519 -20.02 -31.34 -0.51
C LYS A 519 -20.95 -30.39 -1.27
N ARG A 520 -21.47 -29.39 -0.55
CA ARG A 520 -22.31 -28.31 -1.07
C ARG A 520 -22.59 -27.27 0.01
N ILE A 521 -22.87 -26.04 -0.44
CA ILE A 521 -23.50 -25.01 0.37
C ILE A 521 -24.99 -25.02 0.02
N ILE A 522 -25.87 -25.26 0.99
CA ILE A 522 -27.32 -25.21 0.79
C ILE A 522 -27.88 -24.22 1.79
N LEU A 523 -28.71 -23.28 1.37
CA LEU A 523 -29.68 -22.54 2.20
C LEU A 523 -29.46 -22.64 3.73
N ASN A 524 -28.62 -21.75 4.24
CA ASN A 524 -28.27 -21.63 5.65
C ASN A 524 -27.48 -22.79 6.28
N ARG A 525 -26.81 -23.60 5.46
CA ARG A 525 -26.10 -24.80 5.88
C ARG A 525 -24.87 -25.05 5.01
N LEU A 526 -23.70 -25.00 5.63
CA LEU A 526 -22.48 -25.49 5.01
C LEU A 526 -22.38 -27.00 5.31
N GLU A 527 -22.52 -27.86 4.29
CA GLU A 527 -22.32 -29.31 4.42
C GLU A 527 -20.89 -29.68 4.04
N ILE A 528 -20.15 -30.24 5.02
CA ILE A 528 -18.77 -30.69 4.82
C ILE A 528 -18.77 -32.21 4.89
N GLU A 529 -18.24 -32.86 3.86
CA GLU A 529 -18.11 -34.32 3.78
C GLU A 529 -16.64 -34.71 3.92
N MET A 530 -16.38 -35.71 4.77
CA MET A 530 -15.05 -36.25 4.98
C MET A 530 -14.86 -37.49 4.10
N GLU A 531 -13.79 -37.52 3.31
CA GLU A 531 -13.48 -38.62 2.40
C GLU A 531 -12.91 -39.83 3.18
N LYS A 532 -12.29 -39.62 4.36
CA LYS A 532 -11.85 -40.67 5.30
C LYS A 532 -12.00 -40.20 6.78
N PRO A 533 -12.75 -40.93 7.64
CA PRO A 533 -13.13 -40.45 8.98
C PRO A 533 -12.23 -40.97 10.12
N ASP A 534 -10.94 -41.22 9.86
CA ASP A 534 -10.08 -41.85 10.87
C ASP A 534 -9.69 -40.93 12.05
N ARG A 535 -10.07 -39.64 12.01
CA ARG A 535 -9.85 -38.67 13.10
C ARG A 535 -11.02 -37.69 13.25
N SER A 536 -11.29 -37.26 14.49
CA SER A 536 -12.18 -36.13 14.78
C SER A 536 -11.57 -34.84 14.27
N VAL A 537 -12.39 -34.01 13.63
CA VAL A 537 -11.96 -32.74 13.04
C VAL A 537 -12.87 -31.64 13.54
N TYR A 538 -12.26 -30.57 14.02
CA TYR A 538 -12.96 -29.40 14.51
C TYR A 538 -13.02 -28.37 13.41
N PHE A 539 -14.24 -27.94 13.07
CA PHE A 539 -14.42 -26.81 12.17
C PHE A 539 -14.72 -25.55 12.96
N LEU A 540 -14.01 -24.50 12.60
CA LEU A 540 -14.16 -23.17 13.15
C LEU A 540 -14.58 -22.26 12.02
N LEU A 541 -15.81 -21.76 12.09
CA LEU A 541 -16.25 -20.69 11.22
C LEU A 541 -15.96 -19.39 11.94
N GLU A 542 -15.00 -18.65 11.41
CA GLU A 542 -14.67 -17.31 11.85
C GLU A 542 -15.26 -16.32 10.84
N ASP A 543 -15.60 -15.12 11.30
CA ASP A 543 -15.59 -14.01 10.35
C ASP A 543 -14.15 -13.75 9.87
N ILE A 544 -14.03 -13.01 8.78
CA ILE A 544 -12.80 -12.43 8.24
C ILE A 544 -11.90 -11.68 9.26
N TYR A 545 -12.40 -11.41 10.46
CA TYR A 545 -11.66 -10.75 11.55
C TYR A 545 -11.23 -11.73 12.64
N GLY A 546 -11.46 -13.03 12.46
CA GLY A 546 -11.10 -14.05 13.44
C GLY A 546 -12.08 -14.17 14.60
N ASN A 547 -13.25 -13.53 14.55
CA ASN A 547 -14.29 -13.77 15.55
C ASN A 547 -14.94 -15.11 15.27
N VAL A 548 -14.87 -16.02 16.25
CA VAL A 548 -15.49 -17.33 16.16
C VAL A 548 -17.02 -17.19 16.18
N LEU A 549 -17.67 -17.59 15.11
CA LEU A 549 -19.12 -17.55 14.95
C LEU A 549 -19.76 -18.89 15.31
N SER A 550 -19.08 -19.98 14.98
CA SER A 550 -19.52 -21.33 15.30
C SER A 550 -18.32 -22.25 15.46
N ARG A 551 -18.39 -23.11 16.46
CA ARG A 551 -17.43 -24.19 16.71
C ARG A 551 -18.20 -25.50 16.72
N ARG A 552 -17.82 -26.46 15.89
CA ARG A 552 -18.43 -27.80 15.91
C ARG A 552 -17.37 -28.89 15.91
N ASP A 553 -17.58 -29.86 16.80
CA ASP A 553 -16.97 -31.18 16.74
C ASP A 553 -17.73 -32.01 15.73
N THR A 554 -17.02 -32.80 14.92
CA THR A 554 -17.63 -33.48 13.77
C THR A 554 -17.32 -34.97 13.77
N GLY A 555 -18.40 -35.77 13.77
CA GLY A 555 -18.40 -37.12 13.21
C GLY A 555 -18.74 -37.10 11.70
N MET A 556 -18.92 -38.27 11.07
CA MET A 556 -18.98 -38.53 9.61
C MET A 556 -19.77 -37.55 8.72
N SER A 557 -20.76 -36.82 9.25
CA SER A 557 -21.43 -35.73 8.53
C SER A 557 -21.70 -34.59 9.50
N SER A 558 -21.20 -33.41 9.19
CA SER A 558 -21.44 -32.22 9.99
C SER A 558 -21.94 -31.08 9.12
N TYR A 559 -22.56 -30.12 9.80
CA TYR A 559 -22.97 -28.90 9.15
C TYR A 559 -22.65 -27.69 10.02
N ILE A 560 -22.52 -26.53 9.43
CA ILE A 560 -22.51 -25.27 10.18
C ILE A 560 -23.80 -24.54 9.85
N ASP A 561 -24.59 -24.20 10.88
CA ASP A 561 -25.78 -23.38 10.70
C ASP A 561 -25.33 -21.97 10.36
N THR A 562 -25.69 -21.50 9.18
CA THR A 562 -25.32 -20.18 8.69
C THR A 562 -26.48 -19.18 8.75
N LYS A 563 -27.61 -19.52 9.40
CA LYS A 563 -28.77 -18.61 9.54
C LYS A 563 -28.46 -17.30 10.26
N SER A 564 -27.44 -17.30 11.11
CA SER A 564 -27.00 -16.12 11.86
C SER A 564 -25.88 -15.34 11.17
N LEU A 565 -25.44 -15.78 9.98
CA LEU A 565 -24.41 -15.07 9.23
C LEU A 565 -25.04 -13.86 8.55
N THR A 566 -24.39 -12.71 8.71
CA THR A 566 -24.67 -11.53 7.92
C THR A 566 -24.09 -11.69 6.51
N PRO A 567 -24.59 -10.97 5.50
CA PRO A 567 -23.91 -10.80 4.22
C PRO A 567 -22.41 -10.50 4.42
N GLY A 568 -21.54 -11.27 3.78
CA GLY A 568 -20.09 -11.13 3.95
C GLY A 568 -19.30 -12.41 3.74
N TRP A 569 -17.99 -12.31 3.95
CA TRP A 569 -17.06 -13.42 3.82
C TRP A 569 -16.69 -14.00 5.18
N TYR A 570 -16.47 -15.30 5.20
CA TYR A 570 -16.18 -16.11 6.38
C TYR A 570 -14.97 -16.99 6.12
N ILE A 571 -14.20 -17.24 7.17
CA ILE A 571 -13.03 -18.11 7.13
C ILE A 571 -13.42 -19.42 7.82
N LEU A 572 -13.35 -20.52 7.08
CA LEU A 572 -13.49 -21.85 7.67
C LEU A 572 -12.10 -22.43 7.91
N ARG A 573 -11.81 -22.78 9.16
CA ARG A 573 -10.59 -23.49 9.57
C ARG A 573 -10.92 -24.88 10.04
N SER A 574 -10.07 -25.85 9.73
CA SER A 574 -10.14 -27.19 10.28
C SER A 574 -8.93 -27.45 11.19
N TYR A 575 -9.16 -28.14 12.30
CA TYR A 575 -8.11 -28.54 13.22
C TYR A 575 -8.29 -30.01 13.62
N THR A 576 -7.18 -30.74 13.74
CA THR A 576 -7.18 -32.16 14.14
C THR A 576 -7.09 -32.37 15.67
N ASP A 577 -6.79 -31.32 16.42
CA ASP A 577 -6.75 -31.34 17.89
C ASP A 577 -7.27 -29.99 18.44
N GLU A 578 -8.22 -30.05 19.37
CA GLU A 578 -8.79 -28.91 20.07
C GLU A 578 -7.72 -28.10 20.85
N LYS A 579 -6.59 -28.72 21.19
CA LYS A 579 -5.47 -28.08 21.90
C LYS A 579 -4.46 -27.36 21.01
N THR A 580 -4.44 -27.61 19.71
CA THR A 580 -3.47 -27.00 18.77
C THR A 580 -3.99 -25.74 18.09
N TYR A 581 -5.01 -25.09 18.68
CA TYR A 581 -5.51 -23.78 18.27
C TYR A 581 -4.38 -22.73 18.31
N THR A 582 -3.72 -22.58 17.17
CA THR A 582 -2.72 -21.54 16.93
C THR A 582 -3.09 -20.87 15.61
N GLN A 583 -3.09 -19.52 15.59
CA GLN A 583 -3.49 -18.70 14.43
C GLN A 583 -2.58 -18.88 13.18
N GLN A 584 -1.65 -19.83 13.20
CA GLN A 584 -0.69 -20.08 12.12
C GLN A 584 -1.18 -21.12 11.09
N SER A 585 -2.27 -21.85 11.35
CA SER A 585 -2.85 -22.72 10.33
C SER A 585 -3.45 -21.85 9.21
N PRO A 586 -3.10 -22.06 7.92
CA PRO A 586 -3.69 -21.30 6.83
C PRO A 586 -5.22 -21.49 6.83
N PRO A 587 -5.99 -20.44 6.45
CA PRO A 587 -7.43 -20.60 6.26
C PRO A 587 -7.67 -21.70 5.23
N LEU A 588 -8.55 -22.66 5.55
CA LEU A 588 -8.82 -23.80 4.67
C LEU A 588 -9.82 -23.40 3.57
N TRP A 589 -10.79 -22.53 3.90
CA TRP A 589 -11.78 -22.00 2.95
C TRP A 589 -12.17 -20.56 3.25
N LEU A 590 -12.42 -19.78 2.19
CA LEU A 590 -13.11 -18.50 2.25
C LEU A 590 -14.54 -18.70 1.70
N ILE A 591 -15.56 -18.30 2.47
CA ILE A 591 -16.97 -18.56 2.14
C ILE A 591 -17.70 -17.23 2.09
N LYS A 592 -18.32 -16.88 0.96
CA LYS A 592 -19.21 -15.73 0.86
C LYS A 592 -20.65 -16.15 1.22
N ALA A 593 -21.26 -15.51 2.20
CA ALA A 593 -22.64 -15.81 2.58
C ALA A 593 -23.67 -15.38 1.52
N ASP A 594 -23.34 -14.41 0.66
CA ASP A 594 -24.27 -13.92 -0.37
C ASP A 594 -24.48 -14.91 -1.51
N ASP A 595 -23.56 -15.87 -1.67
CA ASP A 595 -23.68 -16.96 -2.65
C ASP A 595 -24.61 -18.10 -2.14
N ILE A 596 -25.19 -17.93 -0.94
CA ILE A 596 -26.21 -18.82 -0.39
C ILE A 596 -27.57 -18.37 -0.94
N SER A 597 -27.96 -18.90 -2.10
CA SER A 597 -29.24 -18.56 -2.75
C SER A 597 -30.44 -18.89 -1.86
N TYR A 598 -31.28 -17.90 -1.55
CA TYR A 598 -32.55 -18.11 -0.85
C TYR A 598 -33.67 -18.52 -1.82
N GLU A 599 -33.74 -19.80 -2.22
CA GLU A 599 -34.96 -20.31 -2.85
C GLU A 599 -36.04 -20.54 -1.79
N TYR A 600 -37.06 -19.68 -1.77
CA TYR A 600 -38.32 -19.99 -1.10
C TYR A 600 -39.00 -21.12 -1.86
N ALA A 601 -38.99 -22.34 -1.29
CA ALA A 601 -39.88 -23.39 -1.75
C ALA A 601 -41.34 -22.92 -1.57
N PRO A 602 -42.19 -22.97 -2.60
CA PRO A 602 -43.60 -22.66 -2.44
C PRO A 602 -44.23 -23.71 -1.52
N ARG A 603 -45.00 -23.24 -0.54
CA ARG A 603 -45.77 -24.10 0.39
C ARG A 603 -46.84 -24.91 -0.35
#